data_AF-A0A818UJ78-F1
#
_entry.id   AF-A0A818UJ78-F1
#
_cell.length_a   1.000
_cell.length_b   1.000
_cell.length_c   1.000
_cell.angle_alpha   90.00
_cell.angle_beta   90.00
_cell.angle_gamma   90.00
#
_symmetry.space_group_name_H-M   'P 1'
#
loop_
_entity.id
_entity.type
_entity.pdbx_description
1 polymer ?
#
loop_
_entity_poly.entity_id
_entity_poly.type
_entity_poly.pdbx_seq_one_letter_code
_entity_poly.pdbx_strand_id
1 'polypeptide(L)'
;MPRRAISHLDFMKVAKVIMMGSDSTDDEIGEAFDILDADGSGQLDVNELAKVIPAIMPDTSLDTLPTMIRRYDKNYDNQLNLNEFTRLIRGGIGRDIVYRDVLMIEHY
;
A
#
# COMPACT_ATOMS: atom_id res chain seq x y z
N MET A 1 -2.33 17.15 19.54
CA MET A 1 -3.49 16.94 18.64
C MET A 1 -3.75 15.43 18.57
N PRO A 2 -4.97 14.92 18.80
CA PRO A 2 -5.22 13.48 18.67
C PRO A 2 -5.16 13.11 17.19
N ARG A 3 -4.40 12.06 16.84
CA ARG A 3 -4.40 11.48 15.48
C ARG A 3 -5.83 11.03 15.17
N ARG A 4 -6.47 11.66 14.19
CA ARG A 4 -7.86 11.34 13.80
C ARG A 4 -7.88 9.89 13.29
N ALA A 5 -8.69 9.04 13.90
CA ALA A 5 -8.86 7.67 13.44
C ALA A 5 -9.52 7.68 12.05
N ILE A 6 -9.05 6.83 11.13
CA ILE A 6 -9.67 6.64 9.81
C ILE A 6 -11.13 6.23 10.03
N SER A 7 -12.07 6.89 9.34
CA SER A 7 -13.48 6.55 9.46
C SER A 7 -13.77 5.19 8.82
N HIS A 8 -14.86 4.52 9.22
CA HIS A 8 -15.19 3.22 8.62
C HIS A 8 -15.40 3.32 7.09
N LEU A 9 -16.00 4.41 6.61
CA LEU A 9 -16.18 4.63 5.17
C LEU A 9 -14.83 4.78 4.45
N ASP A 10 -13.92 5.57 5.01
CA ASP A 10 -12.60 5.80 4.45
C ASP A 10 -11.78 4.51 4.44
N PHE A 11 -11.86 3.72 5.52
CA PHE A 11 -11.28 2.39 5.58
C PHE A 11 -11.80 1.50 4.47
N MET A 12 -13.12 1.48 4.24
CA MET A 12 -13.72 0.64 3.18
C MET A 12 -13.32 1.09 1.78
N LYS A 13 -13.13 2.40 1.55
CA LYS A 13 -12.61 2.93 0.27
C LYS A 13 -11.20 2.43 0.01
N VAL A 14 -10.29 2.60 0.98
CA VAL A 14 -8.91 2.14 0.87
C VAL A 14 -8.85 0.61 0.72
N ALA A 15 -9.64 -0.11 1.52
CA ALA A 15 -9.69 -1.57 1.46
C ALA A 15 -10.17 -2.08 0.10
N LYS A 16 -11.20 -1.45 -0.47
CA LYS A 16 -11.68 -1.76 -1.82
C LYS A 16 -10.57 -1.60 -2.85
N VAL A 17 -9.83 -0.49 -2.82
CA VAL A 17 -8.74 -0.22 -3.77
C VAL A 17 -7.60 -1.22 -3.63
N ILE A 18 -7.22 -1.58 -2.40
CA ILE A 18 -6.18 -2.57 -2.16
C ILE A 18 -6.61 -3.99 -2.62
N MET A 19 -7.87 -4.37 -2.39
CA MET A 19 -8.37 -5.70 -2.75
C MET A 19 -8.73 -5.83 -4.24
N MET A 20 -9.26 -4.77 -4.86
CA MET A 20 -9.80 -4.77 -6.22
C MET A 20 -8.95 -3.91 -7.18
N GLY A 21 -7.66 -3.75 -6.89
CA GLY A 21 -6.81 -2.72 -7.51
C GLY A 21 -6.76 -2.70 -9.04
N SER A 22 -6.97 -3.82 -9.72
CA SER A 22 -7.06 -3.86 -11.20
C SER A 22 -8.32 -3.20 -11.76
N ASP A 23 -9.39 -3.17 -10.97
CA ASP A 23 -10.73 -2.72 -11.38
C ASP A 23 -11.06 -1.33 -10.80
N SER A 24 -10.16 -0.76 -9.99
CA SER A 24 -10.32 0.56 -9.39
C SER A 24 -9.99 1.67 -10.38
N THR A 25 -10.76 2.75 -10.37
CA THR A 25 -10.49 3.92 -11.23
C THR A 25 -9.35 4.77 -10.68
N ASP A 26 -8.79 5.65 -11.52
CA ASP A 26 -7.72 6.58 -11.08
C ASP A 26 -8.20 7.53 -9.98
N ASP A 27 -9.47 7.94 -10.04
CA ASP A 27 -10.09 8.77 -9.00
C ASP A 27 -10.22 8.00 -7.67
N GLU A 28 -10.59 6.71 -7.70
CA GLU A 28 -10.67 5.88 -6.50
C GLU A 28 -9.28 5.64 -5.88
N ILE A 29 -8.26 5.44 -6.73
CA ILE A 29 -6.88 5.28 -6.29
C ILE A 29 -6.36 6.58 -5.66
N GLY A 30 -6.65 7.73 -6.28
CA GLY A 30 -6.29 9.05 -5.75
C GLY A 30 -6.98 9.32 -4.41
N GLU A 31 -8.28 9.04 -4.28
CA GLU A 31 -9.00 9.21 -3.02
C GLU A 31 -8.43 8.31 -1.91
N ALA A 32 -8.11 7.05 -2.23
CA ALA A 32 -7.48 6.15 -1.27
C ALA A 32 -6.08 6.63 -0.84
N PHE A 33 -5.32 7.22 -1.77
CA PHE A 33 -4.02 7.82 -1.48
C PHE A 33 -4.17 8.98 -0.48
N ASP A 34 -5.08 9.92 -0.75
CA ASP A 34 -5.32 11.09 0.11
C ASP A 34 -5.82 10.69 1.51
N ILE A 35 -6.57 9.58 1.63
CA ILE A 35 -7.00 9.03 2.92
C ILE A 35 -5.82 8.48 3.73
N LEU A 36 -4.85 7.86 3.06
CA LEU A 36 -3.68 7.25 3.68
C LEU A 36 -2.62 8.28 4.08
N ASP A 37 -2.41 9.30 3.24
CA ASP A 37 -1.49 10.43 3.44
C ASP A 37 -2.02 11.35 4.55
N ALA A 38 -1.74 10.96 5.78
CA ALA A 38 -2.34 11.58 6.95
C ALA A 38 -1.66 12.88 7.34
N ASP A 39 -0.42 13.09 6.90
CA ASP A 39 0.33 14.32 7.12
C ASP A 39 0.29 15.28 5.93
N GLY A 40 -0.24 14.85 4.78
CA GLY A 40 -0.41 15.67 3.58
C GLY A 40 0.91 15.94 2.86
N SER A 41 1.88 15.04 2.99
CA SER A 41 3.19 15.15 2.37
C SER A 41 3.17 14.93 0.86
N GLY A 42 2.08 14.37 0.33
CA GLY A 42 1.97 13.94 -1.07
C GLY A 42 2.69 12.62 -1.33
N GLN A 43 3.08 11.89 -0.29
CA GLN A 43 3.79 10.61 -0.34
C GLN A 43 3.31 9.70 0.79
N LEU A 44 3.42 8.39 0.62
CA LEU A 44 3.03 7.40 1.63
C LEU A 44 4.25 6.73 2.24
N ASP A 45 4.41 6.86 3.55
CA ASP A 45 5.46 6.17 4.29
C ASP A 45 5.00 4.78 4.81
N VAL A 46 5.94 4.02 5.40
CA VAL A 46 5.65 2.71 6.01
C VAL A 46 4.60 2.82 7.13
N ASN A 47 4.63 3.88 7.92
CA ASN A 47 3.75 4.07 9.06
C ASN A 47 2.30 4.33 8.64
N GLU A 48 2.11 5.00 7.51
CA GLU A 48 0.81 5.29 6.93
C GLU A 48 0.18 4.04 6.33
N LEU A 49 0.95 3.28 5.55
CA LEU A 49 0.50 2.00 5.01
C LEU A 49 0.20 0.97 6.11
N ALA A 50 0.99 0.95 7.19
CA ALA A 50 0.80 0.05 8.33
C ALA A 50 -0.52 0.24 9.08
N LYS A 51 -1.22 1.37 8.92
CA LYS A 51 -2.53 1.61 9.55
C LYS A 51 -3.64 0.76 8.95
N VAL A 52 -3.50 0.37 7.67
CA VAL A 52 -4.60 -0.19 6.89
C VAL A 52 -4.25 -1.55 6.31
N ILE A 53 -3.02 -1.75 5.82
CA ILE A 53 -2.61 -3.00 5.18
C ILE A 53 -2.78 -4.25 6.07
N PRO A 54 -2.35 -4.27 7.35
CA PRO A 54 -2.49 -5.47 8.19
C PRO A 54 -3.95 -5.87 8.44
N ALA A 55 -4.88 -4.92 8.42
CA ALA A 55 -6.31 -5.19 8.61
C ALA A 55 -6.95 -5.82 7.36
N ILE A 56 -6.37 -5.56 6.18
CA ILE A 56 -6.86 -6.05 4.88
C ILE A 56 -6.17 -7.36 4.49
N MET A 57 -4.87 -7.47 4.79
CA MET A 57 -4.02 -8.60 4.46
C MET A 57 -3.34 -9.12 5.73
N PRO A 58 -4.07 -9.87 6.58
CA PRO A 58 -3.57 -10.32 7.88
C PRO A 58 -2.33 -11.24 7.79
N ASP A 59 -2.12 -11.88 6.65
CA ASP A 59 -0.94 -12.74 6.40
C ASP A 59 0.32 -11.94 6.00
N THR A 60 0.20 -10.62 5.80
CA THR A 60 1.33 -9.75 5.50
C THR A 60 2.01 -9.30 6.80
N SER A 61 3.24 -9.74 7.03
CA SER A 61 4.06 -9.19 8.12
C SER A 61 4.32 -7.69 7.91
N LEU A 62 4.31 -6.90 8.99
CA LEU A 62 4.74 -5.51 8.97
C LEU A 62 6.16 -5.34 8.43
N ASP A 63 7.02 -6.35 8.64
CA ASP A 63 8.40 -6.38 8.13
C ASP A 63 8.47 -6.47 6.60
N THR A 64 7.38 -6.85 5.95
CA THR A 64 7.27 -6.95 4.48
C THR A 64 6.92 -5.61 3.84
N LEU A 65 6.30 -4.67 4.58
CA LEU A 65 5.91 -3.35 4.06
C LEU A 65 7.09 -2.55 3.49
N PRO A 66 8.26 -2.46 4.18
CA PRO A 66 9.42 -1.77 3.60
C PRO A 66 9.91 -2.42 2.30
N THR A 67 9.84 -3.75 2.18
CA THR A 67 10.21 -4.46 0.95
C THR A 67 9.24 -4.15 -0.18
N MET A 68 7.94 -4.05 0.12
CA MET A 68 6.93 -3.65 -0.86
C MET A 68 7.16 -2.24 -1.37
N ILE A 69 7.42 -1.27 -0.47
CA ILE A 69 7.72 0.11 -0.88
C ILE A 69 8.92 0.14 -1.82
N ARG A 70 10.07 -0.45 -1.42
CA ARG A 70 11.31 -0.46 -2.22
C ARG A 70 11.14 -1.01 -3.63
N ARG A 71 10.18 -1.90 -3.85
CA ARG A 71 9.93 -2.48 -5.18
C ARG A 71 9.27 -1.50 -6.14
N TYR A 72 8.45 -0.60 -5.62
CA TYR A 72 7.65 0.35 -6.39
C TYR A 72 8.22 1.76 -6.39
N ASP A 73 8.91 2.12 -5.31
CA ASP A 73 9.72 3.32 -5.13
C ASP A 73 10.80 3.41 -6.24
N LYS A 74 10.62 4.35 -7.16
CA LYS A 74 11.52 4.58 -8.31
C LYS A 74 12.47 5.74 -8.08
N ASN A 75 12.08 6.68 -7.23
CA ASN A 75 12.88 7.86 -6.90
C ASN A 75 13.82 7.62 -5.70
N TYR A 76 13.68 6.47 -5.02
CA TYR A 76 14.48 6.00 -3.89
C TYR A 76 14.38 6.87 -2.64
N ASP A 77 13.23 7.49 -2.39
CA ASP A 77 12.98 8.26 -1.18
C ASP A 77 12.42 7.43 -0.01
N ASN A 78 12.22 6.12 -0.21
CA ASN A 78 11.60 5.17 0.71
C ASN A 78 10.14 5.47 1.05
N GLN A 79 9.46 6.23 0.20
CA GLN A 79 8.02 6.49 0.26
C GLN A 79 7.40 6.13 -1.09
N LEU A 80 6.08 6.22 -1.19
CA LEU A 80 5.37 6.05 -2.45
C LEU A 80 4.67 7.36 -2.81
N ASN A 81 5.05 7.98 -3.91
CA ASN A 81 4.21 9.00 -4.51
C ASN A 81 2.98 8.37 -5.20
N LEU A 82 2.00 9.19 -5.61
CA LEU A 82 0.76 8.72 -6.21
C LEU A 82 0.98 7.80 -7.44
N ASN A 83 1.99 8.08 -8.27
CA ASN A 83 2.29 7.24 -9.44
C ASN A 83 2.77 5.85 -9.02
N GLU A 84 3.67 5.79 -8.04
CA GLU A 84 4.22 4.54 -7.53
C GLU A 84 3.16 3.72 -6.79
N PHE A 85 2.33 4.39 -5.99
CA PHE A 85 1.17 3.77 -5.35
C PHE A 85 0.19 3.21 -6.38
N THR A 86 -0.14 3.96 -7.43
CA THR A 86 -1.01 3.49 -8.53
C THR A 86 -0.45 2.21 -9.18
N ARG A 87 0.86 2.17 -9.41
CA ARG A 87 1.54 0.98 -9.96
C ARG A 87 1.47 -0.22 -9.00
N LEU A 88 1.61 0.02 -7.70
CA LEU A 88 1.47 -1.02 -6.67
C LEU A 88 0.05 -1.58 -6.63
N ILE A 89 -0.98 -0.72 -6.66
CA ILE A 89 -2.39 -1.13 -6.67
C ILE A 89 -2.73 -1.95 -7.91
N ARG A 90 -2.31 -1.48 -9.10
CA ARG A 90 -2.56 -2.18 -10.37
C ARG A 90 -1.73 -3.46 -10.54
N GLY A 91 -0.55 -3.53 -9.92
CA GLY A 91 0.31 -4.71 -9.91
C GLY A 91 -0.26 -5.86 -9.07
N GLY A 92 -1.10 -5.51 -8.08
CA GLY A 92 -1.73 -6.44 -7.15
C GLY A 92 -0.79 -6.80 -5.99
N ILE A 93 -1.11 -6.27 -4.81
CA ILE A 93 -0.26 -6.42 -3.62
C ILE A 93 -0.04 -7.90 -3.22
N GLY A 94 -1.10 -8.71 -3.29
CA GLY A 94 -1.05 -10.12 -2.89
C GLY A 94 -0.20 -11.02 -3.79
N ARG A 95 0.06 -10.64 -5.04
CA ARG A 95 0.94 -11.43 -5.92
C ARG A 95 2.40 -11.25 -5.54
N ASP A 96 2.79 -10.03 -5.17
CA ASP A 96 4.19 -9.67 -4.97
C ASP A 96 4.81 -10.18 -3.68
N ILE A 97 4.00 -10.43 -2.66
CA ILE A 97 4.45 -10.98 -1.37
C ILE A 97 4.74 -12.49 -1.50
N VAL A 98 3.87 -13.23 -2.20
CA VAL A 98 4.00 -14.68 -2.40
C VAL A 98 5.22 -15.04 -3.26
N TYR A 99 5.55 -14.20 -4.25
CA TYR A 99 6.70 -14.48 -5.14
C TYR A 99 8.04 -14.50 -4.39
N ARG A 100 8.18 -13.85 -3.23
CA ARG A 100 9.44 -13.87 -2.47
C ARG A 100 9.67 -15.20 -1.76
N ASP A 101 8.66 -15.70 -1.07
CA ASP A 101 8.80 -16.92 -0.26
C ASP A 101 8.94 -18.18 -1.12
N VAL A 102 8.41 -18.16 -2.36
CA VAL A 102 8.47 -19.31 -3.28
C VAL A 102 9.66 -19.26 -4.24
N LEU A 103 10.11 -18.09 -4.71
CA LEU A 103 11.19 -17.99 -5.71
C LEU A 103 12.59 -17.74 -5.13
N MET A 104 12.71 -17.32 -3.87
CA MET A 104 14.04 -17.18 -3.23
C MET A 104 14.63 -18.50 -2.75
N ILE A 105 13.87 -19.61 -2.76
CA ILE A 105 14.34 -20.94 -2.38
C ILE A 105 15.13 -21.64 -3.52
N GLU A 106 15.01 -21.18 -4.76
CA GLU A 106 15.65 -21.79 -5.95
C GLU A 106 17.04 -21.20 -6.28
N HIS A 107 17.51 -20.22 -5.50
CA HIS A 107 18.81 -19.55 -5.73
C HIS A 107 19.76 -19.61 -4.51
N TYR A 108 19.87 -20.79 -3.89
CA TYR A 108 21.00 -21.14 -3.00
C TYR A 108 21.55 -22.52 -3.33
#